data_AF-A0A061R9L9-F1
#
_entry.id   AF-A0A061R9L9-F1
#
_cell.length_a   1.000
_cell.length_b   1.000
_cell.length_c   1.000
_cell.angle_alpha   90.00
_cell.angle_beta   90.00
_cell.angle_gamma   90.00
#
_symmetry.space_group_name_H-M   'P 1'
#
loop_
_entity.id
_entity.type
_entity.pdbx_description
1 polymer ?
#
loop_
_entity_poly.entity_id
_entity_poly.type
_entity_poly.pdbx_seq_one_letter_code
_entity_poly.pdbx_strand_id
1 'polypeptide(L)'
;MGEDVVTAAAAVASTTTNRKKMLQVGLLAAIAIAMHNLPEGLVTFVGYMQSIESGITLAVAIAIHNIPEGMVVAMPIYCSTGSVYKAVFWTAVSGMTEPIGALIGLSVVCGGALTDAAFGVIFGLVSGIMVLVSVKELLPMARRFDDNDSVTTSAAVFGMGVMATSLVAINYS
;
A
#
# COMPACT_ATOMS: atom_id res chain seq x y z
N MET A 1 21.80 -26.53 -32.67
CA MET A 1 21.87 -25.19 -33.29
C MET A 1 20.49 -24.53 -33.47
N GLY A 2 19.44 -25.21 -33.92
CA GLY A 2 18.08 -24.64 -33.94
C GLY A 2 17.36 -24.63 -32.58
N GLU A 3 17.52 -25.70 -31.79
CA GLU A 3 16.86 -25.86 -30.48
C GLU A 3 17.42 -24.90 -29.42
N ASP A 4 18.72 -24.60 -29.47
CA ASP A 4 19.39 -23.68 -28.53
C ASP A 4 18.87 -22.24 -28.68
N VAL A 5 18.56 -21.82 -29.92
CA VAL A 5 18.03 -20.48 -30.23
C VAL A 5 16.57 -20.35 -29.81
N VAL A 6 15.76 -21.39 -30.00
CA VAL A 6 14.36 -21.43 -29.56
C VAL A 6 14.25 -21.42 -28.04
N THR A 7 15.13 -22.16 -27.36
CA THR A 7 15.17 -22.23 -25.89
C THR A 7 15.65 -20.90 -25.28
N ALA A 8 16.65 -20.26 -25.87
CA ALA A 8 17.10 -18.92 -25.47
C ALA A 8 16.02 -17.85 -25.70
N ALA A 9 15.31 -17.89 -26.84
CA ALA A 9 14.22 -16.97 -27.12
C ALA A 9 13.05 -17.11 -26.14
N ALA A 10 12.68 -18.36 -25.78
CA ALA A 10 11.64 -18.63 -24.78
C ALA A 10 12.04 -18.14 -23.37
N ALA A 11 13.30 -18.31 -22.97
CA ALA A 11 13.83 -17.81 -21.68
C ALA A 11 13.88 -16.27 -21.62
N VAL A 12 14.23 -15.61 -22.72
CA VAL A 12 14.22 -14.14 -22.81
C VAL A 12 12.77 -13.60 -22.78
N ALA A 13 11.85 -14.26 -23.48
CA ALA A 13 10.43 -13.90 -23.48
C ALA A 13 9.78 -14.07 -22.10
N SER A 14 10.07 -15.16 -21.39
CA SER A 14 9.55 -15.42 -20.03
C SER A 14 10.09 -14.40 -19.02
N THR A 15 11.39 -14.08 -19.10
CA THR A 15 12.04 -13.07 -18.26
C THR A 15 11.45 -11.67 -18.51
N THR A 16 11.26 -11.30 -19.78
CA THR A 16 10.67 -10.01 -20.15
C THR A 16 9.22 -9.88 -19.68
N THR A 17 8.44 -10.97 -19.80
CA THR A 17 7.06 -11.03 -19.32
C THR A 17 6.98 -10.89 -17.81
N ASN A 18 7.87 -11.54 -17.07
CA ASN A 18 7.93 -11.42 -15.61
C ASN A 18 8.33 -10.00 -15.16
N ARG A 19 9.31 -9.36 -15.80
CA ARG A 19 9.67 -7.96 -15.49
C ARG A 19 8.50 -7.01 -15.74
N LYS A 20 7.79 -7.15 -16.85
CA LYS A 20 6.59 -6.33 -17.15
C LYS A 20 5.51 -6.50 -16.09
N LYS A 21 5.21 -7.74 -15.70
CA LYS A 21 4.24 -8.03 -14.62
C LYS A 21 4.66 -7.40 -13.30
N MET A 22 5.92 -7.52 -12.91
CA MET A 22 6.43 -6.91 -11.68
C MET A 22 6.34 -5.38 -11.70
N LEU A 23 6.63 -4.75 -12.84
CA LEU A 23 6.45 -3.31 -13.01
C LEU A 23 4.97 -2.92 -12.89
N GLN A 24 4.07 -3.68 -13.52
CA GLN A 24 2.62 -3.45 -13.40
C GLN A 24 2.15 -3.56 -11.95
N VAL A 25 2.55 -4.60 -11.23
CA VAL A 25 2.23 -4.76 -9.80
C VAL A 25 2.73 -3.56 -9.00
N GLY A 26 3.97 -3.13 -9.22
CA GLY A 26 4.55 -1.97 -8.52
C GLY A 26 3.83 -0.66 -8.81
N LEU A 27 3.43 -0.42 -10.05
CA LEU A 27 2.68 0.79 -10.44
C LEU A 27 1.23 0.76 -9.91
N LEU A 28 0.58 -0.40 -9.97
CA LEU A 28 -0.76 -0.57 -9.39
C LEU A 28 -0.72 -0.39 -7.87
N ALA A 29 0.30 -0.93 -7.21
CA ALA A 29 0.55 -0.68 -5.80
C ALA A 29 0.77 0.82 -5.52
N ALA A 30 1.58 1.51 -6.32
CA ALA A 30 1.81 2.96 -6.16
C ALA A 30 0.50 3.76 -6.20
N ILE A 31 -0.39 3.46 -7.16
CA ILE A 31 -1.69 4.12 -7.29
C ILE A 31 -2.59 3.78 -6.10
N ALA A 32 -2.64 2.51 -5.71
CA ALA A 32 -3.45 2.05 -4.60
C ALA A 32 -3.02 2.73 -3.29
N ILE A 33 -1.73 2.69 -2.96
CA ILE A 33 -1.15 3.33 -1.79
C ILE A 33 -1.40 4.84 -1.85
N ALA A 34 -1.20 5.51 -2.99
CA ALA A 34 -1.56 6.93 -3.12
C ALA A 34 -3.01 7.24 -2.72
N MET A 35 -3.96 6.38 -3.12
CA MET A 35 -5.37 6.51 -2.72
C MET A 35 -5.62 6.22 -1.24
N HIS A 36 -4.76 5.43 -0.58
CA HIS A 36 -4.82 5.11 0.85
C HIS A 36 -4.28 6.24 1.72
N ASN A 37 -3.10 6.76 1.36
CA ASN A 37 -2.41 7.80 2.12
C ASN A 37 -3.18 9.13 2.09
N LEU A 38 -4.06 9.34 1.11
CA LEU A 38 -4.90 10.53 1.05
C LEU A 38 -5.85 10.64 2.28
N PRO A 39 -6.72 9.66 2.57
CA PRO A 39 -7.49 9.60 3.82
C PRO A 39 -6.64 9.63 5.09
N GLU A 40 -5.47 8.98 5.10
CA GLU A 40 -4.58 9.02 6.27
C GLU A 40 -4.12 10.43 6.57
N GLY A 41 -3.64 11.17 5.57
CA GLY A 41 -3.25 12.57 5.72
C GLY A 41 -4.38 13.45 6.24
N LEU A 42 -5.61 13.21 5.77
CA LEU A 42 -6.80 13.90 6.26
C LEU A 42 -7.07 13.59 7.74
N VAL A 43 -6.93 12.32 8.15
CA VAL A 43 -7.09 11.91 9.55
C VAL A 43 -5.97 12.43 10.44
N THR A 44 -4.72 12.48 9.97
CA THR A 44 -3.61 13.13 10.69
C THR A 44 -3.93 14.59 10.99
N PHE A 45 -4.47 15.32 10.01
CA PHE A 45 -4.88 16.72 10.20
C PHE A 45 -6.04 16.85 11.20
N VAL A 46 -7.06 16.00 11.09
CA VAL A 46 -8.20 15.98 12.03
C VAL A 46 -7.74 15.66 13.45
N GLY A 47 -6.82 14.70 13.62
CA GLY A 47 -6.23 14.37 14.91
C GLY A 47 -5.52 15.57 15.53
N TYR A 48 -4.75 16.30 14.73
CA TYR A 48 -4.11 17.56 15.16
C TYR A 48 -5.12 18.64 15.57
N MET A 49 -6.25 18.75 14.88
CA MET A 49 -7.33 19.68 15.25
C MET A 49 -8.02 19.34 16.57
N GLN A 50 -8.04 18.05 16.97
CA GLN A 50 -8.55 17.66 18.29
C GLN A 50 -7.57 18.03 19.41
N SER A 51 -6.28 17.69 19.24
CA SER A 51 -5.21 18.15 20.12
C SER A 51 -3.84 17.94 19.47
N ILE A 52 -2.86 18.75 19.86
CA ILE A 52 -1.47 18.59 19.41
C ILE A 52 -0.92 17.20 19.78
N GLU A 53 -1.26 16.70 20.97
CA GLU A 53 -0.83 15.38 21.44
C GLU A 53 -1.40 14.26 20.55
N SER A 54 -2.70 14.29 20.25
CA SER A 54 -3.34 13.34 19.33
C SER A 54 -2.70 13.41 17.93
N GLY A 55 -2.49 14.62 17.41
CA GLY A 55 -1.83 14.83 16.11
C GLY A 55 -0.43 14.23 16.04
N ILE A 56 0.40 14.43 17.08
CA ILE A 56 1.76 13.86 17.13
C ILE A 56 1.71 12.33 17.24
N THR A 57 0.84 11.79 18.10
CA THR A 57 0.67 10.34 18.24
C THR A 57 0.24 9.70 16.92
N LEU A 58 -0.73 10.28 16.21
CA LEU A 58 -1.14 9.80 14.89
C LEU A 58 -0.03 9.91 13.86
N ALA A 59 0.68 11.04 13.81
CA ALA A 59 1.77 11.24 12.85
C ALA A 59 2.88 10.20 13.02
N VAL A 60 3.25 9.87 14.27
CA VAL A 60 4.25 8.82 14.55
C VAL A 60 3.72 7.44 14.15
N ALA A 61 2.46 7.13 14.47
CA ALA A 61 1.85 5.85 14.10
C ALA A 61 1.81 5.66 12.57
N ILE A 62 1.41 6.70 11.83
CA ILE A 62 1.34 6.68 10.36
C ILE A 62 2.74 6.64 9.74
N ALA A 63 3.73 7.34 10.31
CA ALA A 63 5.11 7.25 9.85
C ALA A 63 5.66 5.80 9.92
N ILE A 64 5.29 5.05 10.96
CA ILE A 64 5.65 3.63 11.07
C ILE A 64 4.87 2.79 10.05
N HIS A 65 3.59 3.09 9.82
CA HIS A 65 2.74 2.39 8.84
C HIS A 65 3.24 2.55 7.40
N ASN A 66 3.72 3.74 7.04
CA ASN A 66 4.22 4.08 5.71
C ASN A 66 5.48 3.30 5.30
N ILE A 67 6.25 2.75 6.26
CA ILE A 67 7.46 1.97 5.94
C ILE A 67 7.08 0.69 5.17
N PRO A 68 6.21 -0.21 5.69
CA PRO A 68 5.65 -1.33 4.93
C PRO A 68 5.03 -0.94 3.59
N GLU A 69 4.23 0.12 3.54
CA GLU A 69 3.56 0.56 2.30
C GLU A 69 4.56 0.97 1.22
N GLY A 70 5.58 1.73 1.62
CA GLY A 70 6.64 2.12 0.72
C GLY A 70 7.41 0.92 0.18
N MET A 71 7.63 -0.12 0.99
CA MET A 71 8.26 -1.37 0.53
C MET A 71 7.40 -2.11 -0.50
N VAL A 72 6.08 -2.12 -0.32
CA VAL A 72 5.12 -2.74 -1.25
C VAL A 72 5.18 -2.11 -2.64
N VAL A 73 5.42 -0.80 -2.73
CA VAL A 73 5.62 -0.07 -4.00
C VAL A 73 7.04 -0.25 -4.54
N ALA A 74 8.04 -0.05 -3.69
CA ALA A 74 9.44 -0.01 -4.11
C ALA A 74 9.94 -1.36 -4.63
N MET A 75 9.59 -2.47 -3.97
CA MET A 75 10.19 -3.77 -4.24
C MET A 75 9.86 -4.31 -5.64
N PRO A 76 8.59 -4.32 -6.12
CA PRO A 76 8.28 -4.80 -7.46
C PRO A 76 8.87 -3.91 -8.57
N ILE A 77 8.98 -2.60 -8.32
CA ILE A 77 9.59 -1.64 -9.25
C ILE A 77 11.10 -1.88 -9.33
N TYR A 78 11.76 -2.12 -8.19
CA TYR A 78 13.17 -2.46 -8.15
C TYR A 78 13.45 -3.79 -8.86
N CYS A 79 12.70 -4.85 -8.55
CA CYS A 79 12.88 -6.16 -9.19
C CYS A 79 12.62 -6.15 -10.70
N SER A 80 11.76 -5.26 -11.20
CA SER A 80 11.48 -5.12 -12.63
C SER A 80 12.48 -4.24 -13.39
N THR A 81 12.97 -3.16 -12.75
CA THR A 81 13.77 -2.13 -13.40
C THR A 81 15.26 -2.14 -13.04
N GLY A 82 15.63 -2.78 -11.92
CA GLY A 82 16.97 -2.75 -11.33
C GLY A 82 17.38 -1.38 -10.76
N SER A 83 16.47 -0.39 -10.73
CA SER A 83 16.81 0.99 -10.38
C SER A 83 16.20 1.40 -9.05
N VAL A 84 17.05 1.64 -8.05
CA VAL A 84 16.64 2.18 -6.74
C VAL A 84 16.00 3.54 -6.89
N TYR A 85 16.51 4.40 -7.78
CA TYR A 85 15.94 5.73 -8.02
C TYR A 85 14.50 5.67 -8.52
N LYS A 86 14.17 4.74 -9.41
CA LYS A 86 12.78 4.56 -9.88
C LYS A 86 11.89 4.06 -8.75
N ALA A 87 12.36 3.11 -7.96
CA ALA A 87 11.62 2.59 -6.82
C ALA A 87 11.32 3.68 -5.78
N VAL A 88 12.33 4.47 -5.40
CA VAL A 88 12.19 5.61 -4.49
C VAL A 88 11.29 6.69 -5.08
N PHE A 89 11.45 7.02 -6.36
CA PHE A 89 10.61 8.02 -7.03
C PHE A 89 9.13 7.68 -6.96
N TRP A 90 8.75 6.46 -7.38
CA TRP A 90 7.34 6.05 -7.36
C TRP A 90 6.78 5.94 -5.93
N THR A 91 7.60 5.50 -4.98
CA THR A 91 7.22 5.45 -3.56
C THR A 91 7.02 6.86 -2.97
N ALA A 92 7.90 7.81 -3.32
CA ALA A 92 7.77 9.19 -2.89
C ALA A 92 6.54 9.85 -3.52
N VAL A 93 6.28 9.60 -4.82
CA VAL A 93 5.10 10.13 -5.51
C VAL A 93 3.81 9.61 -4.87
N SER A 94 3.73 8.33 -4.50
CA SER A 94 2.55 7.83 -3.78
C SER A 94 2.44 8.39 -2.37
N GLY A 95 3.56 8.52 -1.65
CA GLY A 95 3.60 9.10 -0.30
C GLY A 95 3.25 10.60 -0.25
N MET A 96 3.51 11.36 -1.32
CA MET A 96 3.12 12.78 -1.41
C MET A 96 1.60 13.00 -1.31
N THR A 97 0.79 11.95 -1.48
CA THR A 97 -0.66 12.04 -1.33
C THR A 97 -1.09 12.26 0.12
N GLU A 98 -0.27 11.89 1.10
CA GLU A 98 -0.52 12.15 2.52
C GLU A 98 -0.51 13.65 2.89
N PRO A 99 0.56 14.44 2.60
CA PRO A 99 0.51 15.88 2.87
C PRO A 99 -0.57 16.58 2.03
N ILE A 100 -0.87 16.10 0.82
CA ILE A 100 -2.00 16.59 0.03
C ILE A 100 -3.33 16.32 0.77
N GLY A 101 -3.51 15.12 1.32
CA GLY A 101 -4.66 14.74 2.13
C GLY A 101 -4.81 15.62 3.37
N ALA A 102 -3.72 15.93 4.06
CA ALA A 102 -3.71 16.84 5.20
C ALA A 102 -4.12 18.28 4.80
N LEU A 103 -3.63 18.78 3.66
CA LEU A 103 -4.01 20.09 3.13
C LEU A 103 -5.48 20.15 2.69
N ILE A 104 -5.99 19.06 2.10
CA ILE A 104 -7.42 18.94 1.79
C ILE A 104 -8.21 18.92 3.10
N GLY A 105 -7.74 18.19 4.11
CA GLY A 105 -8.30 18.20 5.47
C GLY A 105 -8.46 19.63 6.00
N LEU A 106 -7.44 20.47 5.88
CA LEU A 106 -7.54 21.89 6.24
C LEU A 106 -8.70 22.60 5.52
N SER A 107 -8.81 22.45 4.20
CA SER A 107 -9.88 23.11 3.43
C SER A 107 -11.29 22.59 3.73
N VAL A 108 -11.46 21.28 3.87
CA VAL A 108 -12.78 20.63 3.96
C VAL A 108 -13.30 20.66 5.40
N VAL A 109 -12.42 20.51 6.40
CA VAL A 109 -12.78 20.61 7.83
C VAL A 109 -13.12 22.06 8.18
N CYS A 110 -12.32 23.04 7.75
CA CYS A 110 -12.65 24.46 7.98
C CYS A 110 -13.90 24.92 7.21
N GLY A 111 -14.27 24.23 6.12
CA GLY A 111 -15.50 24.49 5.36
C GLY A 111 -16.77 23.85 5.94
N GLY A 112 -16.68 23.05 7.02
CA GLY A 112 -17.84 22.39 7.65
C GLY A 112 -18.49 21.28 6.82
N ALA A 113 -17.79 20.78 5.79
CA ALA A 113 -18.36 19.84 4.81
C ALA A 113 -18.16 18.36 5.15
N LEU A 114 -17.39 18.04 6.19
CA LEU A 114 -17.12 16.66 6.61
C LEU A 114 -18.10 16.22 7.69
N THR A 115 -18.96 15.27 7.33
CA THR A 115 -19.83 14.54 8.26
C THR A 115 -19.24 13.16 8.54
N ASP A 116 -19.59 12.55 9.67
CA ASP A 116 -19.18 11.17 10.00
C ASP A 116 -19.57 10.16 8.90
N ALA A 117 -20.71 10.39 8.23
CA ALA A 117 -21.14 9.60 7.09
C ALA A 117 -20.18 9.72 5.89
N ALA A 118 -19.68 10.93 5.60
CA ALA A 118 -18.70 11.14 4.54
C ALA A 118 -17.37 10.44 4.86
N PHE A 119 -16.90 10.50 6.11
CA PHE A 119 -15.76 9.73 6.59
C PHE A 119 -15.98 8.23 6.36
N GLY A 120 -17.10 7.68 6.85
CA GLY A 120 -17.42 6.26 6.69
C GLY A 120 -17.43 5.79 5.23
N VAL A 121 -18.00 6.60 4.31
CA VAL A 121 -18.02 6.28 2.88
C VAL A 121 -16.61 6.30 2.28
N ILE A 122 -15.81 7.33 2.56
CA ILE A 122 -14.44 7.44 2.04
C ILE A 122 -13.58 6.27 2.54
N PHE A 123 -13.59 6.01 3.85
CA PHE A 123 -12.83 4.92 4.46
C PHE A 123 -13.31 3.54 3.98
N GLY A 124 -14.62 3.36 3.80
CA GLY A 124 -15.18 2.13 3.24
C GLY A 124 -14.70 1.85 1.81
N LEU A 125 -14.71 2.86 0.94
CA LEU A 125 -14.19 2.75 -0.43
C LEU A 125 -12.69 2.45 -0.45
N VAL A 126 -11.91 3.17 0.34
CA VAL A 126 -10.45 3.00 0.42
C VAL A 126 -10.08 1.63 0.97
N SER A 127 -10.75 1.18 2.04
CA SER A 127 -10.58 -0.16 2.61
C SER A 127 -10.89 -1.25 1.57
N GLY A 128 -11.98 -1.10 0.81
CA GLY A 128 -12.32 -2.02 -0.27
C GLY A 128 -11.24 -2.14 -1.36
N ILE A 129 -10.64 -1.01 -1.75
CA ILE A 129 -9.53 -0.99 -2.73
C ILE A 129 -8.29 -1.68 -2.15
N MET A 130 -7.95 -1.43 -0.87
CA MET A 130 -6.81 -2.09 -0.22
C MET A 130 -6.99 -3.60 -0.12
N VAL A 131 -8.20 -4.08 0.18
CA VAL A 131 -8.53 -5.51 0.15
C VAL A 131 -8.35 -6.08 -1.25
N LEU A 132 -8.86 -5.41 -2.29
CA LEU A 132 -8.75 -5.87 -3.67
C LEU A 132 -7.28 -5.99 -4.09
N VAL A 133 -6.47 -4.97 -3.81
CA VAL A 133 -5.04 -4.94 -4.17
C VAL A 133 -4.26 -5.98 -3.38
N SER A 134 -4.55 -6.12 -2.09
CA SER A 134 -3.92 -7.13 -1.23
C SER A 134 -4.18 -8.55 -1.73
N VAL A 135 -5.43 -8.86 -2.05
CA VAL A 135 -5.83 -10.21 -2.47
C VAL A 135 -5.44 -10.52 -3.91
N LYS A 136 -5.60 -9.57 -4.84
CA LYS A 136 -5.38 -9.84 -6.27
C LYS A 136 -3.97 -9.56 -6.77
N GLU A 137 -3.23 -8.67 -6.12
CA GLU A 137 -1.89 -8.27 -6.58
C GLU A 137 -0.81 -8.68 -5.57
N LEU A 138 -0.94 -8.28 -4.30
CA LEU A 138 0.13 -8.47 -3.30
C LEU A 138 0.29 -9.93 -2.88
N LEU A 139 -0.80 -10.64 -2.58
CA LEU A 139 -0.75 -12.02 -2.14
C LEU A 139 -0.19 -12.95 -3.26
N PRO A 140 -0.63 -12.86 -4.53
CA PRO A 140 -0.04 -13.62 -5.62
C PRO A 140 1.42 -13.24 -5.89
N MET A 141 1.79 -11.97 -5.69
CA MET A 141 3.17 -11.51 -5.80
C MET A 141 4.04 -12.13 -4.70
N ALA A 142 3.61 -12.08 -3.44
CA ALA A 142 4.34 -12.67 -2.32
C ALA A 142 4.57 -14.18 -2.52
N ARG A 143 3.54 -14.91 -2.98
CA ARG A 143 3.66 -16.34 -3.30
C ARG A 143 4.68 -16.66 -4.39
N ARG A 144 4.96 -15.75 -5.31
CA ARG A 144 6.02 -15.95 -6.32
C ARG A 144 7.43 -15.90 -5.73
N PHE A 145 7.59 -15.35 -4.53
CA PHE A 145 8.86 -15.30 -3.80
C PHE A 145 8.96 -16.37 -2.71
N ASP A 146 7.94 -17.22 -2.57
CA ASP A 146 7.86 -18.33 -1.61
C ASP A 146 7.38 -19.59 -2.33
N ASP A 147 8.33 -20.32 -2.93
CA ASP A 147 8.07 -21.46 -3.82
C ASP A 147 7.22 -22.56 -3.16
N ASN A 148 7.29 -22.71 -1.83
CA ASN A 148 6.55 -23.72 -1.07
C ASN A 148 5.31 -23.16 -0.33
N ASP A 149 4.98 -21.88 -0.49
CA ASP A 149 3.88 -21.17 0.19
C ASP A 149 3.86 -21.37 1.72
N SER A 150 5.04 -21.61 2.30
CA SER A 150 5.20 -22.00 3.71
C SER A 150 5.14 -20.80 4.65
N VAL A 151 5.58 -19.63 4.16
CA VAL A 151 5.70 -18.39 4.94
C VAL A 151 4.59 -17.42 4.56
N THR A 152 4.23 -17.32 3.28
CA THR A 152 3.31 -16.32 2.77
C THR A 152 1.91 -16.51 3.34
N THR A 153 1.36 -17.73 3.22
CA THR A 153 0.01 -18.01 3.74
C THR A 153 -0.02 -17.98 5.27
N SER A 154 1.00 -18.47 5.96
CA SER A 154 1.05 -18.44 7.43
C SER A 154 1.17 -17.01 7.97
N ALA A 155 2.01 -16.16 7.36
CA ALA A 155 2.11 -14.74 7.71
C ALA A 155 0.82 -13.98 7.43
N ALA A 156 0.14 -14.25 6.31
CA ALA A 156 -1.15 -13.64 5.99
C ALA A 156 -2.23 -14.01 7.01
N VAL A 157 -2.35 -15.29 7.37
CA VAL A 157 -3.31 -15.78 8.38
C VAL A 157 -2.99 -15.22 9.77
N PHE A 158 -1.70 -15.18 10.12
CA PHE A 158 -1.26 -14.58 11.38
C PHE A 158 -1.64 -13.09 11.45
N GLY A 159 -1.37 -12.32 10.38
CA GLY A 159 -1.75 -10.91 10.28
C GLY A 159 -3.26 -10.72 10.41
N MET A 160 -4.07 -11.54 9.74
CA MET A 160 -5.53 -11.51 9.90
C MET A 160 -5.97 -11.78 11.36
N GLY A 161 -5.32 -12.72 12.04
CA GLY A 161 -5.58 -13.01 13.46
C GLY A 161 -5.23 -11.85 14.39
N VAL A 162 -4.09 -11.19 14.17
CA VAL A 162 -3.69 -9.99 14.92
C VAL A 162 -4.69 -8.85 14.72
N MET A 163 -5.16 -8.63 13.49
CA MET A 163 -6.17 -7.60 13.22
C MET A 163 -7.51 -7.94 13.88
N ALA A 164 -7.97 -9.18 13.79
CA ALA A 164 -9.23 -9.62 14.40
C ALA A 164 -9.19 -9.47 15.93
N THR A 165 -8.10 -9.89 16.57
CA THR A 165 -7.93 -9.77 18.03
C THR A 165 -7.84 -8.31 18.48
N SER A 166 -7.17 -7.45 17.70
CA SER A 166 -7.09 -6.01 17.97
C SER A 166 -8.47 -5.34 17.93
N LEU A 167 -9.30 -5.65 16.94
CA LEU A 167 -10.67 -5.12 16.84
C LEU A 167 -11.53 -5.55 18.02
N VAL A 168 -11.44 -6.82 18.45
CA VAL A 168 -12.15 -7.31 19.62
C VAL A 168 -11.67 -6.59 20.89
N ALA A 169 -10.36 -6.43 21.06
CA ALA A 169 -9.81 -5.76 22.23
C ALA A 169 -10.30 -4.31 22.36
N ILE A 170 -10.32 -3.54 21.25
CA ILE A 170 -10.77 -2.14 21.23
C ILE A 170 -12.29 -2.04 21.49
N ASN A 171 -13.10 -2.99 21.02
CA ASN A 171 -14.55 -2.97 21.23
C ASN A 171 -14.95 -3.31 22.69
N TYR A 172 -14.04 -3.88 23.49
CA TYR A 172 -14.27 -4.24 24.90
C TYR A 172 -13.57 -3.31 25.91
N SER A 173 -12.90 -2.24 25.45
CA SER A 173 -12.25 -1.21 26.27
C SER A 173 -13.03 0.10 26.28
#